data_AF-A0A351VDH7-F1
#
_entry.id   AF-A0A351VDH7-F1
#
_cell.length_a   1.000
_cell.length_b   1.000
_cell.length_c   1.000
_cell.angle_alpha   90.00
_cell.angle_beta   90.00
_cell.angle_gamma   90.00
#
_symmetry.space_group_name_H-M   'P 1'
#
loop_
_entity.id
_entity.type
_entity.pdbx_description
1 polymer ?
#
loop_
_entity_poly.entity_id
_entity_poly.type
_entity_poly.pdbx_seq_one_letter_code
_entity_poly.pdbx_strand_id
1 'polypeptide(L)' 'MADKRLEIKKKRLQQYYNAEEKILKGQSYTLGSKQLTRANLALVQSKIKELEAEVEVLERRGTAKRRSARVVPID' A
#
# COMPACT_ATOMS: atom_id res chain seq x y z
N MET A 1 -10.83 15.63 -5.34
CA MET A 1 -10.21 14.62 -6.25
C MET A 1 -9.08 13.83 -5.58
N ALA A 2 -8.26 14.44 -4.71
CA ALA A 2 -7.24 13.73 -3.93
C ALA A 2 -7.83 12.71 -2.95
N ASP A 3 -8.95 13.05 -2.29
CA ASP A 3 -9.60 12.19 -1.29
C ASP A 3 -10.10 10.86 -1.86
N LYS A 4 -10.71 10.91 -3.07
CA LYS A 4 -11.23 9.71 -3.73
C LYS A 4 -10.11 8.72 -4.10
N ARG A 5 -8.91 9.22 -4.44
CA ARG A 5 -7.74 8.36 -4.70
C ARG A 5 -7.21 7.73 -3.42
N LEU A 6 -7.23 8.48 -2.32
CA LEU A 6 -6.83 7.99 -0.99
C LEU A 6 -7.75 6.86 -0.52
N GLU A 7 -9.08 7.04 -0.63
CA GLU A 7 -10.06 6.02 -0.26
C GLU A 7 -9.93 4.73 -1.05
N ILE A 8 -9.72 4.83 -2.37
CA ILE A 8 -9.52 3.65 -3.23
C ILE A 8 -8.27 2.89 -2.81
N LYS A 9 -7.17 3.58 -2.49
CA LYS A 9 -5.94 2.94 -2.01
C LYS A 9 -6.13 2.28 -0.65
N LYS A 10 -6.79 2.95 0.30
CA LYS A 10 -7.11 2.38 1.63
C LYS A 10 -7.97 1.12 1.51
N LYS A 11 -9.02 1.13 0.68
CA LYS A 11 -9.83 -0.08 0.38
C LYS A 11 -8.99 -1.21 -0.20
N ARG A 12 -8.11 -0.90 -1.15
CA ARG A 12 -7.26 -1.89 -1.81
C ARG A 12 -6.25 -2.50 -0.81
N LEU A 13 -5.68 -1.67 0.06
CA LEU A 13 -4.76 -2.08 1.13
C LEU A 13 -5.46 -3.05 2.10
N GLN A 14 -6.70 -2.76 2.48
CA GLN A 14 -7.52 -3.64 3.31
C GLN A 14 -7.81 -4.99 2.64
N GLN A 15 -8.01 -5.02 1.32
CA GLN A 15 -8.13 -6.28 0.57
C GLN A 15 -6.85 -7.12 0.61
N TYR A 16 -5.68 -6.48 0.53
CA TYR A 16 -4.39 -7.17 0.65
C TYR A 16 -4.16 -7.73 2.06
N TYR A 17 -4.56 -7.01 3.11
CA TYR A 17 -4.52 -7.54 4.48
C TYR A 17 -5.44 -8.76 4.66
N ASN A 18 -6.66 -8.70 4.13
CA ASN A 18 -7.57 -9.84 4.15
C ASN A 18 -7.00 -11.04 3.36
N ALA A 19 -6.27 -10.79 2.27
CA ALA A 19 -5.59 -11.82 1.51
C ALA A 19 -4.42 -12.42 2.31
N GLU A 20 -3.60 -11.60 2.97
CA GLU A 20 -2.53 -12.06 3.85
C GLU A 20 -3.10 -12.92 4.99
N GLU A 21 -4.18 -12.49 5.63
CA GLU A 21 -4.83 -13.24 6.70
C GLU A 21 -5.36 -14.59 6.21
N LYS A 22 -5.96 -14.66 5.01
CA LYS A 22 -6.39 -15.93 4.39
C LYS A 22 -5.21 -16.84 4.05
N ILE A 23 -4.09 -16.27 3.58
CA ILE A 23 -2.86 -17.02 3.29
C ILE A 23 -2.22 -17.55 4.58
N LEU A 24 -2.29 -16.79 5.67
CA LEU A 24 -1.79 -17.19 6.99
C LEU A 24 -2.71 -18.22 7.67
N LYS A 25 -4.03 -18.03 7.60
CA LYS A 25 -5.03 -18.96 8.16
C LYS A 25 -5.15 -20.26 7.37
N GLY A 26 -4.88 -20.24 6.06
CA GLY A 26 -4.90 -21.40 5.18
C GLY A 26 -3.71 -22.37 5.39
N GLN A 27 -3.26 -22.57 6.63
CA GLN A 27 -2.27 -23.59 6.96
C GLN A 27 -2.88 -24.99 6.76
N SER A 28 -2.51 -25.60 5.64
CA SER A 28 -2.74 -26.99 5.23
C SER A 28 -4.17 -27.38 4.80
N TYR A 29 -4.37 -27.38 3.48
CA TYR A 29 -5.22 -28.38 2.84
C TYR A 29 -4.43 -29.00 1.69
N THR A 30 -3.75 -30.12 1.97
CA THR A 30 -3.18 -30.99 0.94
C THR A 30 -4.31 -31.70 0.21
N LEU A 31 -4.79 -31.11 -0.89
CA LEU A 31 -5.74 -31.77 -1.79
C LEU A 31 -4.96 -32.69 -2.75
N GLY A 32 -4.63 -33.89 -2.27
CA GLY A 32 -4.22 -35.03 -3.08
C GLY A 32 -2.91 -34.84 -3.87
N SER A 33 -2.98 -34.36 -5.11
CA SER A 33 -1.88 -34.34 -6.08
C SER A 33 -1.65 -32.98 -6.76
N LYS A 34 -2.41 -31.94 -6.39
CA LYS A 34 -2.24 -30.59 -6.95
C LYS A 34 -1.65 -29.67 -5.89
N GLN A 35 -0.34 -29.44 -5.98
CA GLN A 35 0.32 -28.36 -5.25
C GLN A 35 -0.17 -27.03 -5.82
N LEU A 36 -1.14 -26.41 -5.15
CA LEU A 36 -1.49 -25.03 -5.42
C LEU A 36 -0.30 -24.19 -4.93
N THR A 37 0.54 -23.73 -5.85
CA THR A 37 1.64 -22.81 -5.54
C THR A 37 1.06 -21.59 -4.84
N ARG A 38 1.31 -21.52 -3.53
CA ARG A 38 0.97 -20.42 -2.61
C ARG A 38 1.13 -19.10 -3.36
N ALA A 39 0.09 -18.28 -3.42
CA ALA A 39 0.29 -16.88 -3.79
C ALA A 39 1.39 -16.35 -2.85
N ASN A 40 2.55 -16.01 -3.41
CA ASN A 40 3.75 -15.74 -2.65
C ASN A 40 3.43 -14.67 -1.60
N LEU A 41 3.39 -15.04 -0.32
CA LEU A 41 3.20 -14.12 0.80
C LEU A 41 4.14 -12.90 0.65
N ALA A 42 5.36 -13.16 0.15
CA ALA A 42 6.36 -12.15 -0.20
C ALA A 42 5.85 -11.11 -1.21
N LEU A 43 5.11 -11.50 -2.25
CA LEU A 43 4.52 -10.58 -3.24
C LEU A 43 3.42 -9.73 -2.61
N VAL A 44 2.57 -10.33 -1.78
CA VAL A 44 1.49 -9.62 -1.06
C VAL A 44 2.08 -8.57 -0.12
N GLN A 45 3.07 -8.95 0.69
CA GLN A 45 3.77 -8.04 1.60
C GLN A 45 4.52 -6.93 0.87
N SER A 46 5.17 -7.24 -0.25
CA SER A 46 5.83 -6.23 -1.08
C SER A 46 4.81 -5.23 -1.63
N LYS A 47 3.66 -5.70 -2.10
CA LYS A 47 2.59 -4.83 -2.62
C LYS A 47 1.95 -3.96 -1.54
N ILE A 48 1.82 -4.48 -0.32
CA ILE A 48 1.34 -3.70 0.84
C ILE A 48 2.30 -2.53 1.12
N LYS A 49 3.61 -2.79 1.21
CA LYS A 49 4.62 -1.74 1.44
C LYS A 49 4.61 -0.66 0.35
N GLU A 50 4.50 -1.06 -0.91
CA GLU A 50 4.37 -0.12 -2.03
C GLU A 50 3.14 0.78 -1.88
N LEU A 51 1.98 0.19 -1.55
CA LEU A 51 0.74 0.93 -1.38
C LEU A 51 0.77 1.87 -0.17
N GLU A 52 1.38 1.46 0.94
CA GLU A 52 1.58 2.32 2.12
C GLU A 52 2.45 3.54 1.79
N ALA A 53 3.60 3.32 1.14
CA ALA A 53 4.48 4.40 0.73
C ALA A 53 3.76 5.37 -0.22
N GLU A 54 2.99 4.85 -1.18
CA GLU A 54 2.20 5.67 -2.08
C GLU A 54 1.09 6.47 -1.38
N VAL A 55 0.46 5.91 -0.34
CA VAL A 55 -0.54 6.61 0.47
C VAL A 55 0.13 7.72 1.28
N GLU A 56 1.27 7.44 1.92
CA GLU A 56 2.01 8.44 2.70
C GLU A 56 2.49 9.61 1.82
N VAL A 57 2.99 9.33 0.61
CA VAL A 57 3.38 10.37 -0.35
C VAL A 57 2.18 11.21 -0.77
N LEU A 58 1.01 10.60 -0.98
CA LEU A 58 -0.21 11.32 -1.33
C LEU A 58 -0.72 12.18 -0.16
N GLU A 59 -0.64 11.69 1.07
CA GLU A 59 -0.99 12.45 2.28
C GLU A 59 -0.03 13.64 2.46
N ARG A 60 1.30 13.42 2.40
CA ARG A 60 2.30 14.51 2.50
C ARG A 60 2.19 15.54 1.38
N ARG A 61 1.97 15.12 0.13
CA ARG A 61 1.79 16.06 -1.00
C ARG A 61 0.52 16.89 -0.87
N GLY A 62 -0.52 16.37 -0.23
CA GLY A 62 -1.74 17.13 0.08
C GLY A 62 -1.48 18.25 1.10
N THR A 63 -0.57 18.04 2.06
CA THR A 63 -0.30 18.99 3.16
C THR A 63 0.79 20.01 2.84
N ALA A 64 1.65 19.77 1.83
CA ALA A 64 2.75 20.65 1.48
C ALA A 64 2.28 21.91 0.71
N LYS A 65 1.67 22.85 1.43
CA LYS A 65 1.49 24.24 1.00
C LYS A 65 2.88 24.79 0.67
N ARG A 66 3.23 24.91 -0.63
CA ARG A 66 4.53 25.44 -1.09
C ARG A 66 4.79 26.77 -0.39
N ARG A 67 5.75 26.81 0.54
CA ARG A 67 6.21 28.07 1.13
C ARG A 67 7.15 28.71 0.12
N SER A 68 6.67 29.71 -0.62
CA SER A 68 7.52 30.56 -1.44
C SER A 68 8.34 31.45 -0.50
N ALA A 69 9.63 31.15 -0.33
CA ALA A 69 10.57 32.05 0.31
C ALA A 69 11.07 33.07 -0.73
N ARG A 70 10.86 34.36 -0.46
CA ARG A 70 11.49 35.45 -1.21
C ARG A 70 12.87 35.68 -0.61
N VAL A 71 13.93 35.39 -1.37
CA VAL A 71 15.30 35.75 -1.00
C VAL A 71 15.54 37.17 -1.54
N VAL A 72 15.78 38.12 -0.65
CA VAL A 72 16.27 39.46 -1.01
C VAL A 72 17.78 39.45 -0.78
N PRO A 73 18.60 39.67 -1.82
CA PRO A 73 20.04 39.84 -1.65
C PRO A 73 20.29 41.09 -0.80
N ILE A 74 21.10 40.96 0.25
CA ILE A 74 21.73 42.08 0.94
C ILE A 74 23.10 42.21 0.31
N ASP A 75 23.36 43.39 -0.26
CA ASP A 75 24.65 43.82 -0.81
C ASP A 75 25.72 43.94 0.29
#